data_AF-A0A7C4UAJ8-F1
#
_entry.id   AF-A0A7C4UAJ8-F1
#
_cell.length_a   1.000
_cell.length_b   1.000
_cell.length_c   1.000
_cell.angle_alpha   90.00
_cell.angle_beta   90.00
_cell.angle_gamma   90.00
#
_symmetry.space_group_name_H-M   'P 1'
#
loop_
_entity.id
_entity.type
_entity.pdbx_description
1 polymer ?
#
loop_
_entity_poly.entity_id
_entity_poly.type
_entity_poly.pdbx_seq_one_letter_code
_entity_poly.pdbx_strand_id
1 'polypeptide(L)'
;MVSNYRLPVVTLKDLRVEEVCPIFERINSSGTRLSTYDLMVAATWSQHFNLNDEAKVIRTALTRKGFGDVDGDTILKCLAAVKVGSVKNSDITGLRDIRDKNTMDGLVAKTKEAMLKAVDLLTTEFKILSWDFLPYEALIVVLTRIFSVRTALNSQQVKRVRQWFWRAAISERYRVGGEAFVSKDIAKVSDFVLNGAGTPESFGDVPADGTWAKAPFRANNSKSRAFVLMLAQLQPRNITNGTAIDVDVALSAWNKREFHHVHPRAYLESIGEPLEHNAIANICMLAASQNKLVSDSDPKQYLPTCAGALGTQAELVFESNLLPSPLGSFQYSTANYEMFLAARCELIGELARKLCNGNAQ
;
A
#
# COMPACT_ATOMS: atom_id res chain seq x y z
N MET A 1 -12.61 -20.45 43.44
CA MET A 1 -11.92 -19.82 44.59
C MET A 1 -10.47 -19.61 44.23
N VAL A 2 -10.05 -18.36 44.00
CA VAL A 2 -8.62 -17.97 43.90
C VAL A 2 -8.26 -17.16 45.15
N SER A 3 -8.81 -17.55 46.30
CA SER A 3 -8.81 -16.71 47.52
C SER A 3 -7.49 -16.78 48.29
N ASN A 4 -6.67 -17.81 48.06
CA ASN A 4 -5.42 -18.06 48.79
C ASN A 4 -4.17 -18.05 47.89
N TYR A 5 -4.28 -17.61 46.64
CA TYR A 5 -3.12 -17.51 45.75
C TYR A 5 -2.37 -16.19 46.03
N ARG A 6 -1.13 -16.28 46.50
CA ARG A 6 -0.30 -15.10 46.74
C ARG A 6 0.21 -14.57 45.40
N LEU A 7 -0.38 -13.47 44.94
CA LEU A 7 0.08 -12.75 43.76
C LEU A 7 1.28 -11.87 44.14
N PRO A 8 2.48 -12.10 43.56
CA PRO A 8 3.58 -11.17 43.74
C PRO A 8 3.25 -9.86 43.01
N VAL A 9 3.15 -8.77 43.76
CA VAL A 9 2.97 -7.42 43.23
C VAL A 9 4.30 -6.69 43.33
N VAL A 10 4.88 -6.33 42.18
CA VAL A 10 6.04 -5.44 42.11
C VAL A 10 5.53 -4.09 41.62
N THR A 11 5.61 -3.08 42.49
CA THR A 11 5.21 -1.71 42.14
C THR A 11 6.45 -0.93 41.69
N LEU A 12 6.48 -0.57 40.42
CA LEU A 12 7.51 0.30 39.86
C LEU A 12 6.96 1.73 39.84
N LYS A 13 7.75 2.69 40.33
CA LYS A 13 7.41 4.12 40.38
C LYS A 13 8.37 4.90 39.48
N ASP A 14 7.88 6.01 38.95
CA ASP A 14 8.68 6.99 38.19
C ASP A 14 9.35 6.47 36.92
N LEU A 15 8.79 5.43 36.30
CA LEU A 15 9.23 4.92 35.00
C LEU A 15 8.49 5.61 33.85
N ARG A 16 9.22 5.89 32.78
CA ARG A 16 8.63 6.30 31.50
C ARG A 16 8.07 5.09 30.76
N VAL A 17 7.11 5.32 29.86
CA VAL A 17 6.44 4.26 29.08
C VAL A 17 7.46 3.40 28.32
N GLU A 18 8.50 4.04 27.80
CA GLU A 18 9.59 3.40 27.06
C GLU A 18 10.45 2.49 27.95
N GLU A 19 10.43 2.70 29.26
CA GLU A 19 11.14 1.89 30.25
C GLU A 19 10.27 0.75 30.79
N VAL A 20 8.94 0.91 30.76
CA VAL A 20 7.98 -0.12 31.18
C VAL A 20 7.89 -1.26 30.17
N CYS A 21 7.91 -0.98 28.86
CA CYS A 21 7.82 -1.99 27.79
C CYS A 21 8.87 -3.10 27.94
N PRO A 22 10.18 -2.79 28.01
CA PRO A 22 11.22 -3.81 28.12
C PRO A 22 11.15 -4.60 29.43
N ILE A 23 10.73 -3.97 30.54
CA ILE A 23 10.55 -4.66 31.82
C ILE A 23 9.41 -5.67 31.73
N PHE A 24 8.29 -5.27 31.14
CA PHE A 24 7.15 -6.16 30.93
C PHE A 24 7.50 -7.31 30.00
N GLU A 25 8.21 -7.05 28.89
CA GLU A 25 8.70 -8.09 27.98
C GLU A 25 9.67 -9.08 28.66
N ARG A 26 10.53 -8.60 29.56
CA ARG A 26 11.48 -9.45 30.29
C ARG A 26 10.80 -10.34 31.32
N ILE A 27 9.76 -9.82 31.97
CA ILE A 27 8.95 -10.57 32.95
C ILE A 27 8.02 -11.55 32.24
N ASN A 28 7.47 -11.17 31.08
CA ASN A 28 6.47 -11.93 30.35
C ASN A 28 7.11 -12.88 29.31
N SER A 29 7.87 -13.86 29.78
CA SER A 29 8.64 -14.81 28.96
C SER A 29 7.79 -15.81 28.15
N SER A 30 6.45 -15.80 28.29
CA SER A 30 5.57 -16.90 27.89
C SER A 30 4.40 -16.57 26.94
N GLY A 31 4.33 -15.39 26.28
CA GLY A 31 3.54 -15.39 25.03
C GLY A 31 3.07 -14.10 24.36
N THR A 32 2.93 -12.96 25.05
CA THR A 32 2.36 -11.76 24.39
C THR A 32 3.23 -10.53 24.62
N ARG A 33 3.84 -10.05 23.53
CA ARG A 33 4.59 -8.78 23.51
C ARG A 33 3.63 -7.62 23.72
N LEU A 34 3.98 -6.71 24.61
CA LEU A 34 3.23 -5.50 24.87
C LEU A 34 3.65 -4.44 23.84
N SER A 35 2.73 -3.98 23.00
CA SER A 35 3.02 -2.94 22.01
C SER A 35 2.96 -1.54 22.61
N THR A 36 3.53 -0.54 21.92
CA THR A 36 3.34 0.88 22.27
C THR A 36 1.86 1.22 22.35
N TYR A 37 1.03 0.64 21.48
CA TYR A 37 -0.42 0.80 21.53
C TYR A 37 -1.02 0.28 22.84
N ASP A 38 -0.66 -0.93 23.27
CA ASP A 38 -1.19 -1.52 24.52
C ASP A 38 -0.80 -0.68 25.75
N LEU A 39 0.43 -0.17 25.77
CA LEU A 39 0.87 0.75 26.83
C LEU A 39 0.11 2.08 26.80
N MET A 40 -0.15 2.62 25.62
CA MET A 40 -0.91 3.86 25.47
C MET A 40 -2.36 3.67 25.89
N VAL A 41 -2.98 2.54 25.57
CA VAL A 41 -4.30 2.18 26.07
C VAL A 41 -4.32 2.19 27.60
N ALA A 42 -3.36 1.53 28.23
CA ALA A 42 -3.27 1.49 29.70
C ALA A 42 -3.00 2.88 30.30
N ALA A 43 -2.09 3.66 29.71
CA ALA A 43 -1.67 4.96 30.23
C ALA A 43 -2.70 6.08 30.03
N THR A 44 -3.59 5.93 29.05
CA THR A 44 -4.66 6.90 28.77
C THR A 44 -6.00 6.52 29.38
N TRP A 45 -6.14 5.29 29.89
CA TRP A 45 -7.40 4.80 30.45
C TRP A 45 -7.91 5.66 31.62
N SER A 46 -9.22 5.94 31.61
CA SER A 46 -9.95 6.53 32.72
C SER A 46 -11.41 6.05 32.71
N GLN A 47 -12.19 6.36 33.75
CA GLN A 47 -13.63 6.05 33.77
C GLN A 47 -14.43 6.70 32.62
N HIS A 48 -13.87 7.71 31.97
CA HIS A 48 -14.55 8.49 30.94
C HIS A 48 -13.89 8.45 29.56
N PHE A 49 -12.75 7.76 29.42
CA PHE A 49 -12.00 7.65 28.17
C PHE A 49 -11.27 6.31 28.08
N ASN A 50 -11.40 5.64 26.93
CA ASN A 50 -10.71 4.41 26.62
C ASN A 50 -10.25 4.41 25.16
N LEU A 51 -8.93 4.48 24.95
CA LEU A 51 -8.33 4.52 23.61
C LEU A 51 -8.69 3.30 22.75
N ASN A 52 -8.89 2.12 23.35
CA ASN A 52 -9.31 0.93 22.61
C ASN A 52 -10.71 1.11 22.02
N ASP A 53 -11.62 1.70 22.79
CA ASP A 53 -13.00 1.92 22.34
C ASP A 53 -13.03 2.96 21.23
N GLU A 54 -12.27 4.05 21.37
CA GLU A 54 -12.15 5.09 20.34
C GLU A 54 -11.50 4.58 19.04
N ALA A 55 -10.43 3.79 19.15
CA ALA A 55 -9.80 3.15 18.00
C ALA A 55 -10.77 2.18 17.31
N LYS A 56 -11.59 1.46 18.07
CA LYS A 56 -12.64 0.57 17.52
C LYS A 56 -13.72 1.37 16.79
N VAL A 57 -14.11 2.54 17.28
CA VAL A 57 -15.05 3.45 16.58
C VAL A 57 -14.47 3.87 15.23
N ILE A 58 -13.21 4.31 15.18
CA ILE A 58 -12.53 4.67 13.94
C ILE A 58 -12.47 3.46 12.99
N ARG A 59 -12.00 2.31 13.48
CA ARG A 59 -11.89 1.09 12.68
C ARG A 59 -13.22 0.68 12.06
N THR A 60 -14.29 0.69 12.86
CA THR A 60 -15.65 0.34 12.40
C THR A 60 -16.13 1.29 11.31
N ALA A 61 -15.81 2.59 11.40
CA ALA A 61 -16.14 3.55 10.35
C ALA A 61 -15.39 3.24 9.04
N LEU A 62 -14.16 2.75 9.13
CA LEU A 62 -13.31 2.42 7.98
C LEU A 62 -13.62 1.03 7.37
N THR A 63 -14.25 0.12 8.12
CA THR A 63 -14.64 -1.22 7.63
C THR A 63 -15.49 -1.15 6.36
N ARG A 64 -16.43 -0.20 6.27
CA ARG A 64 -17.30 -0.03 5.09
C ARG A 64 -16.55 0.35 3.81
N LYS A 65 -15.28 0.76 3.94
CA LYS A 65 -14.41 1.18 2.84
C LYS A 65 -13.23 0.21 2.63
N GLY A 66 -13.24 -0.96 3.30
CA GLY A 66 -12.19 -1.98 3.20
C GLY A 66 -10.91 -1.68 4.02
N PHE A 67 -10.91 -0.66 4.86
CA PHE A 67 -9.79 -0.28 5.74
C PHE A 67 -10.05 -0.71 7.20
N GLY A 68 -10.87 -1.74 7.40
CA GLY A 68 -11.22 -2.25 8.72
C GLY A 68 -10.08 -2.95 9.46
N ASP A 69 -9.02 -3.37 8.75
CA ASP A 69 -7.88 -4.06 9.35
C ASP A 69 -6.78 -3.13 9.84
N VAL A 70 -7.01 -1.81 9.80
CA VAL A 70 -6.08 -0.81 10.34
C VAL A 70 -5.80 -1.09 11.82
N ASP A 71 -4.53 -1.22 12.17
CA ASP A 71 -4.11 -1.54 13.53
C ASP A 71 -4.20 -0.31 14.47
N GLY A 72 -4.12 -0.58 15.78
CA GLY A 72 -4.18 0.48 16.79
C GLY A 72 -3.00 1.43 16.74
N ASP A 73 -1.82 0.93 16.35
CA ASP A 73 -0.59 1.72 16.23
C ASP A 73 -0.71 2.77 15.11
N THR A 74 -1.27 2.41 13.96
CA THR A 74 -1.61 3.33 12.88
C THR A 74 -2.57 4.41 13.35
N ILE A 75 -3.62 4.05 14.11
CA ILE A 75 -4.59 5.01 14.64
C ILE A 75 -3.90 5.99 15.59
N LEU A 76 -3.00 5.52 16.46
CA LEU A 76 -2.18 6.37 17.32
C LEU A 76 -1.28 7.32 16.54
N LYS A 77 -0.60 6.83 15.50
CA LYS A 77 0.20 7.67 14.60
C LYS A 77 -0.66 8.72 13.91
N CYS A 78 -1.88 8.37 13.49
CA CYS A 78 -2.82 9.33 12.92
C CYS A 78 -3.24 10.40 13.94
N LEU A 79 -3.55 10.02 15.18
CA LEU A 79 -3.86 10.97 16.26
C LEU A 79 -2.68 11.92 16.52
N ALA A 80 -1.45 11.39 16.63
CA ALA A 80 -0.24 12.19 16.83
C ALA A 80 0.03 13.13 15.65
N ALA A 81 -0.11 12.64 14.41
CA ALA A 81 0.01 13.43 13.21
C ALA A 81 -1.01 14.58 13.18
N VAL A 82 -2.28 14.31 13.52
CA VAL A 82 -3.32 15.36 13.59
C VAL A 82 -3.05 16.35 14.71
N LYS A 83 -2.58 15.89 15.88
CA LYS A 83 -2.36 16.74 17.06
C LYS A 83 -1.13 17.63 16.92
N VAL A 84 0.02 17.08 16.54
CA VAL A 84 1.31 17.80 16.55
C VAL A 84 2.06 17.77 15.20
N GLY A 85 1.56 17.06 14.19
CA GLY A 85 2.22 16.97 12.88
C GLY A 85 3.45 16.05 12.86
N SER A 86 3.53 15.11 13.80
CA SER A 86 4.66 14.20 13.98
C SER A 86 4.18 12.84 14.48
N VAL A 87 4.96 11.80 14.20
CA VAL A 87 4.75 10.41 14.66
C VAL A 87 5.99 9.86 15.37
N LYS A 88 6.90 10.72 15.83
CA LYS A 88 7.99 10.26 16.70
C LYS A 88 7.41 9.63 17.95
N ASN A 89 8.08 8.62 18.49
CA ASN A 89 7.62 7.94 19.69
C ASN A 89 7.29 8.90 20.85
N SER A 90 8.12 9.93 21.10
CA SER A 90 7.85 10.94 22.15
C SER A 90 6.55 11.73 21.94
N ASP A 91 6.17 11.97 20.68
CA ASP A 91 4.96 12.70 20.32
C ASP A 91 3.72 11.79 20.42
N ILE A 92 3.88 10.50 20.09
CA ILE A 92 2.85 9.48 20.30
C ILE A 92 2.60 9.29 21.79
N THR A 93 3.65 9.09 22.60
CA THR A 93 3.50 8.90 24.04
C THR A 93 3.00 10.14 24.74
N GLY A 94 3.32 11.34 24.24
CA GLY A 94 2.78 12.61 24.70
C GLY A 94 1.25 12.75 24.56
N LEU A 95 0.57 11.95 23.74
CA LEU A 95 -0.91 11.95 23.68
C LEU A 95 -1.56 11.63 25.03
N ARG A 96 -0.85 10.91 25.91
CA ARG A 96 -1.33 10.59 27.26
C ARG A 96 -1.52 11.81 28.14
N ASP A 97 -0.85 12.92 27.84
CA ASP A 97 -0.91 14.13 28.65
C ASP A 97 -2.17 14.96 28.37
N ILE A 98 -2.97 14.57 27.37
CA ILE A 98 -4.31 15.12 27.12
C ILE A 98 -5.26 14.56 28.18
N ARG A 99 -5.43 15.29 29.29
CA ARG A 99 -6.33 14.92 30.40
C ARG A 99 -7.76 15.41 30.20
N ASP A 100 -7.96 16.45 29.41
CA ASP A 100 -9.29 17.00 29.13
C ASP A 100 -10.03 16.11 28.12
N LYS A 101 -11.19 15.59 28.55
CA LYS A 101 -12.01 14.69 27.73
C LYS A 101 -12.48 15.37 26.45
N ASN A 102 -12.96 16.60 26.51
CA ASN A 102 -13.48 17.29 25.33
C ASN A 102 -12.41 17.50 24.26
N THR A 103 -11.18 17.80 24.67
CA THR A 103 -10.02 17.92 23.79
C THR A 103 -9.68 16.58 23.13
N MET A 104 -9.70 15.49 23.90
CA MET A 104 -9.43 14.15 23.36
C MET A 104 -10.54 13.69 22.40
N ASP A 105 -11.80 13.82 22.79
CA ASP A 105 -12.96 13.47 21.96
C ASP A 105 -12.94 14.28 20.65
N GLY A 106 -12.63 15.58 20.72
CA GLY A 106 -12.45 16.44 19.55
C GLY A 106 -11.30 15.99 18.64
N LEU A 107 -10.17 15.54 19.21
CA LEU A 107 -9.04 15.00 18.46
C LEU A 107 -9.40 13.69 17.76
N VAL A 108 -10.10 12.78 18.45
CA VAL A 108 -10.56 11.51 17.89
C VAL A 108 -11.55 11.75 16.76
N ALA A 109 -12.55 12.61 16.98
CA ALA A 109 -13.54 12.95 15.96
C ALA A 109 -12.88 13.57 14.72
N LYS A 110 -11.96 14.51 14.91
CA LYS A 110 -11.21 15.14 13.81
C LYS A 110 -10.36 14.13 13.04
N THR A 111 -9.69 13.22 13.75
CA THR A 111 -8.87 12.16 13.16
C THR A 111 -9.71 11.20 12.36
N LYS A 112 -10.85 10.75 12.90
CA LYS A 112 -11.81 9.89 12.21
C LYS A 112 -12.27 10.49 10.88
N GLU A 113 -12.73 11.74 10.88
CA GLU A 113 -13.21 12.41 9.68
C GLU A 113 -12.10 12.60 8.63
N ALA A 114 -10.88 12.89 9.09
CA ALA A 114 -9.73 13.00 8.20
C ALA A 114 -9.32 11.65 7.60
N MET A 115 -9.32 10.57 8.38
CA MET A 115 -9.05 9.21 7.89
C MET A 115 -10.10 8.75 6.88
N LEU A 116 -11.38 9.03 7.12
CA LEU A 116 -12.45 8.69 6.18
C LEU A 116 -12.21 9.34 4.81
N LYS A 117 -11.81 10.62 4.78
CA LYS A 117 -11.48 11.35 3.55
C LYS A 117 -10.19 10.88 2.90
N ALA A 118 -9.18 10.53 3.71
CA ALA A 118 -7.96 9.92 3.21
C ALA A 118 -8.28 8.61 2.48
N VAL A 119 -9.10 7.75 3.08
CA VAL A 119 -9.54 6.50 2.46
C VAL A 119 -10.39 6.76 1.22
N ASP A 120 -11.31 7.73 1.24
CA ASP A 120 -12.08 8.11 0.05
C ASP A 120 -11.16 8.48 -1.11
N LEU A 121 -10.15 9.32 -0.87
CA LEU A 121 -9.18 9.68 -1.89
C LEU A 121 -8.36 8.47 -2.38
N LEU A 122 -7.92 7.60 -1.46
CA LEU A 122 -7.16 6.38 -1.79
C LEU A 122 -7.97 5.44 -2.69
N THR A 123 -9.27 5.29 -2.40
CA THR A 123 -10.18 4.48 -3.19
C THR A 123 -10.47 5.12 -4.55
N THR A 124 -10.81 6.42 -4.61
CA THR A 124 -11.24 7.05 -5.86
C THR A 124 -10.09 7.34 -6.82
N GLU A 125 -8.95 7.82 -6.33
CA GLU A 125 -7.82 8.23 -7.17
C GLU A 125 -6.88 7.07 -7.51
N PHE A 126 -6.72 6.11 -6.59
CA PHE A 126 -5.69 5.08 -6.68
C PHE A 126 -6.23 3.64 -6.72
N LYS A 127 -7.56 3.46 -6.68
CA LYS A 127 -8.23 2.14 -6.67
C LYS A 127 -7.82 1.25 -5.50
N ILE A 128 -7.43 1.84 -4.36
CA ILE A 128 -7.11 1.05 -3.16
C ILE A 128 -8.40 0.73 -2.43
N LEU A 129 -8.82 -0.53 -2.50
CA LEU A 129 -10.06 -1.03 -1.90
C LEU A 129 -9.86 -1.77 -0.58
N SER A 130 -8.61 -2.09 -0.23
CA SER A 130 -8.30 -2.73 1.04
C SER A 130 -6.93 -2.31 1.57
N TRP A 131 -6.75 -2.48 2.88
CA TRP A 131 -5.49 -2.20 3.57
C TRP A 131 -4.29 -2.95 2.95
N ASP A 132 -4.53 -4.16 2.44
CA ASP A 132 -3.52 -5.03 1.84
C ASP A 132 -2.81 -4.44 0.62
N PHE A 133 -3.48 -3.56 -0.12
CA PHE A 133 -2.91 -2.92 -1.30
C PHE A 133 -2.33 -1.53 -1.03
N LEU A 134 -2.42 -1.02 0.20
CA LEU A 134 -1.77 0.23 0.57
C LEU A 134 -0.24 0.04 0.53
N PRO A 135 0.53 0.79 -0.29
CA PRO A 135 1.97 0.55 -0.42
C PRO A 135 2.75 0.73 0.89
N TYR A 136 2.36 1.72 1.70
CA TYR A 136 2.91 1.98 3.03
C TYR A 136 1.86 2.60 3.95
N GLU A 137 1.91 2.25 5.24
CA GLU A 137 1.16 2.90 6.32
C GLU A 137 1.39 4.43 6.36
N ALA A 138 2.61 4.89 6.09
CA ALA A 138 2.94 6.32 6.07
C ALA A 138 2.03 7.13 5.13
N LEU A 139 1.50 6.52 4.07
CA LEU A 139 0.61 7.20 3.12
C LEU A 139 -0.70 7.62 3.77
N ILE A 140 -1.35 6.72 4.53
CA ILE A 140 -2.61 7.07 5.21
C ILE A 140 -2.36 8.04 6.37
N VAL A 141 -1.24 7.92 7.08
CA VAL A 141 -0.86 8.85 8.17
C VAL A 141 -0.70 10.28 7.63
N VAL A 142 0.05 10.46 6.55
CA VAL A 142 0.29 11.78 5.94
C VAL A 142 -1.00 12.35 5.32
N LEU A 143 -1.79 11.54 4.63
CA LEU A 143 -3.09 11.98 4.09
C LEU A 143 -4.06 12.38 5.20
N THR A 144 -4.09 11.65 6.31
CA THR A 144 -4.90 12.00 7.48
C THR A 144 -4.50 13.35 8.03
N ARG A 145 -3.20 13.66 8.13
CA ARG A 145 -2.76 15.01 8.50
C ARG A 145 -3.27 16.05 7.51
N ILE A 146 -3.09 15.84 6.21
CA ILE A 146 -3.53 16.78 5.17
C ILE A 146 -5.03 17.06 5.30
N PHE A 147 -5.87 16.02 5.41
CA PHE A 147 -7.32 16.17 5.53
C PHE A 147 -7.78 16.75 6.86
N SER A 148 -6.97 16.64 7.92
CA SER A 148 -7.23 17.30 9.20
C SER A 148 -7.01 18.82 9.14
N VAL A 149 -6.19 19.29 8.20
CA VAL A 149 -5.94 20.72 7.95
C VAL A 149 -6.91 21.25 6.90
N ARG A 150 -7.19 20.45 5.86
CA ARG A 150 -8.04 20.85 4.73
C ARG A 150 -9.03 19.76 4.37
N THR A 151 -10.31 20.05 4.55
CA THR A 151 -11.41 19.10 4.38
C THR A 151 -11.71 18.69 2.93
N ALA A 152 -11.23 19.45 1.94
CA ALA A 152 -11.37 19.16 0.51
C ALA A 152 -10.18 19.73 -0.29
N LEU A 153 -9.64 18.92 -1.21
CA LEU A 153 -8.52 19.28 -2.06
C LEU A 153 -9.00 19.75 -3.44
N ASN A 154 -8.37 20.80 -3.99
CA ASN A 154 -8.62 21.22 -5.36
C ASN A 154 -7.80 20.37 -6.37
N SER A 155 -8.05 20.53 -7.67
CA SER A 155 -7.40 19.75 -8.74
C SER A 155 -5.86 19.79 -8.69
N GLN A 156 -5.25 20.94 -8.36
CA GLN A 156 -3.80 21.06 -8.24
C GLN A 156 -3.25 20.37 -6.99
N GLN A 157 -4.01 20.37 -5.90
CA GLN A 157 -3.67 19.65 -4.66
C GLN A 157 -3.77 18.13 -4.88
N VAL A 158 -4.84 17.65 -5.53
CA VAL A 158 -4.98 16.23 -5.90
C VAL A 158 -3.86 15.80 -6.85
N LYS A 159 -3.49 16.63 -7.84
CA LYS A 159 -2.33 16.36 -8.72
C LYS A 159 -1.05 16.15 -7.92
N ARG A 160 -0.79 17.00 -6.92
CA ARG A 160 0.39 16.88 -6.04
C ARG A 160 0.32 15.65 -5.13
N VAL A 161 -0.87 15.28 -4.66
CA VAL A 161 -1.04 13.99 -3.95
C VAL A 161 -0.67 12.83 -4.87
N ARG A 162 -1.12 12.81 -6.14
CA ARG A 162 -0.73 11.76 -7.10
C ARG A 162 0.79 11.72 -7.32
N GLN A 163 1.42 12.87 -7.50
CA GLN A 163 2.88 12.95 -7.66
C GLN A 163 3.62 12.35 -6.47
N TRP A 164 3.25 12.74 -5.25
CA TRP A 164 3.88 12.20 -4.05
C TRP A 164 3.59 10.71 -3.86
N PHE A 165 2.33 10.28 -4.00
CA PHE A 165 1.91 8.89 -3.81
C PHE A 165 2.69 7.95 -4.73
N TRP A 166 2.67 8.20 -6.04
CA TRP A 166 3.30 7.31 -7.01
C TRP A 166 4.82 7.26 -6.84
N ARG A 167 5.45 8.41 -6.58
CA ARG A 167 6.90 8.46 -6.33
C ARG A 167 7.26 7.71 -5.05
N ALA A 168 6.55 7.95 -3.96
CA ALA A 168 6.82 7.27 -2.70
C ALA A 168 6.61 5.74 -2.79
N ALA A 169 5.57 5.30 -3.49
CA ALA A 169 5.24 3.88 -3.64
C ALA A 169 6.24 3.16 -4.57
N ILE A 170 6.52 3.73 -5.74
CA ILE A 170 7.37 3.11 -6.76
C ILE A 170 8.85 3.17 -6.36
N SER A 171 9.32 4.29 -5.80
CA SER A 171 10.71 4.43 -5.35
C SER A 171 10.97 3.79 -3.97
N GLU A 172 9.96 3.15 -3.38
CA GLU A 172 10.03 2.50 -2.06
C GLU A 172 10.52 3.45 -0.95
N ARG A 173 10.06 4.70 -0.97
CA ARG A 173 10.56 5.81 -0.12
C ARG A 173 10.58 5.49 1.38
N TYR A 174 9.56 4.78 1.87
CA TYR A 174 9.40 4.48 3.29
C TYR A 174 9.98 3.12 3.71
N ARG A 175 10.77 2.46 2.85
CA ARG A 175 11.32 1.11 3.13
C ARG A 175 12.29 1.05 4.33
N VAL A 176 13.13 2.07 4.49
CA VAL A 176 14.19 2.11 5.53
C VAL A 176 13.94 3.24 6.55
N GLY A 177 12.95 4.10 6.30
CA GLY A 177 12.65 5.25 7.14
C GLY A 177 11.72 4.90 8.30
N GLY A 178 12.21 5.05 9.53
CA GLY A 178 11.38 4.95 10.74
C GLY A 178 10.51 6.19 10.97
N GLU A 179 9.86 6.23 12.13
CA GLU A 179 8.95 7.31 12.57
C GLU A 179 9.51 8.73 12.41
N ALA A 180 10.81 8.93 12.70
CA ALA A 180 11.45 10.23 12.55
C ALA A 180 11.51 10.71 11.10
N PHE A 181 11.67 9.79 10.14
CA PHE A 181 11.64 10.10 8.71
C PHE A 181 10.20 10.44 8.28
N VAL A 182 9.22 9.61 8.66
CA VAL A 182 7.80 9.88 8.38
C VAL A 182 7.36 11.21 8.96
N SER A 183 7.81 11.57 10.17
CA SER A 183 7.48 12.84 10.81
C SER A 183 7.99 14.06 10.03
N LYS A 184 9.22 13.99 9.50
CA LYS A 184 9.74 15.05 8.61
C LYS A 184 8.93 15.14 7.32
N ASP A 185 8.55 13.98 6.79
CA ASP A 185 7.76 13.88 5.58
C ASP A 185 6.32 14.38 5.77
N ILE A 186 5.69 14.21 6.93
CA ILE A 186 4.35 14.76 7.22
C ILE A 186 4.34 16.27 6.95
N ALA A 187 5.30 17.01 7.48
CA ALA A 187 5.43 18.44 7.24
C ALA A 187 5.73 18.74 5.76
N LYS A 188 6.78 18.10 5.22
CA LYS A 188 7.24 18.34 3.84
C LYS A 188 6.16 18.06 2.79
N VAL A 189 5.46 16.95 2.92
CA VAL A 189 4.37 16.55 2.01
C VAL A 189 3.16 17.45 2.21
N SER A 190 2.80 17.80 3.45
CA SER A 190 1.69 18.73 3.69
C SER A 190 1.92 20.08 3.03
N ASP A 191 3.13 20.65 3.15
CA ASP A 191 3.47 21.92 2.50
C ASP A 191 3.52 21.79 0.97
N PHE A 192 4.09 20.70 0.46
CA PHE A 192 4.06 20.43 -0.98
C PHE A 192 2.63 20.35 -1.48
N VAL A 193 1.79 19.49 -0.90
CA VAL A 193 0.41 19.23 -1.34
C VAL A 193 -0.48 20.46 -1.16
N LEU A 194 -0.41 21.16 -0.03
CA LEU A 194 -1.31 22.27 0.26
C LEU A 194 -0.85 23.57 -0.40
N ASN A 195 0.44 23.88 -0.33
CA ASN A 195 1.00 25.20 -0.63
C ASN A 195 1.89 25.24 -1.89
N GLY A 196 2.42 24.10 -2.31
CA GLY A 196 3.17 23.97 -3.58
C GLY A 196 4.65 24.15 -3.38
N ALA A 197 5.10 23.98 -2.14
CA ALA A 197 6.50 24.14 -1.77
C ALA A 197 7.34 22.95 -2.25
N GLY A 198 8.42 23.24 -2.97
CA GLY A 198 9.36 22.24 -3.48
C GLY A 198 8.92 21.59 -4.79
N THR A 199 9.52 20.44 -5.10
CA THR A 199 9.31 19.71 -6.37
C THR A 199 8.94 18.25 -6.09
N PRO A 200 8.19 17.59 -6.98
CA PRO A 200 7.77 16.21 -6.77
C PRO A 200 8.93 15.21 -6.66
N GLU A 201 10.08 15.47 -7.28
CA GLU A 201 11.31 14.66 -7.24
C GLU A 201 11.83 14.47 -5.81
N SER A 202 11.52 15.41 -4.90
CA SER A 202 11.83 15.28 -3.48
C SER A 202 11.25 14.01 -2.81
N PHE A 203 10.25 13.39 -3.43
CA PHE A 203 9.50 12.25 -2.90
C PHE A 203 9.86 10.92 -3.57
N GLY A 204 10.87 10.90 -4.44
CA GLY A 204 11.32 9.69 -5.11
C GLY A 204 11.49 9.89 -6.61
N ASP A 205 12.44 9.15 -7.15
CA ASP A 205 12.71 9.10 -8.58
C ASP A 205 11.87 8.02 -9.26
N VAL A 206 11.58 8.24 -10.54
CA VAL A 206 11.00 7.17 -11.36
C VAL A 206 12.10 6.16 -11.66
N PRO A 207 11.91 4.86 -11.39
CA PRO A 207 12.91 3.85 -11.67
C PRO A 207 13.22 3.78 -13.17
N ALA A 208 14.48 3.47 -13.50
CA ALA A 208 14.85 3.12 -14.86
C ALA A 208 14.10 1.85 -15.32
N ASP A 209 13.77 1.77 -16.60
CA ASP A 209 12.90 0.72 -17.15
C ASP A 209 13.38 -0.70 -16.80
N GLY A 210 14.69 -0.99 -16.91
CA GLY A 210 15.25 -2.31 -16.58
C GLY A 210 15.15 -2.74 -15.10
N THR A 211 14.67 -1.88 -14.19
CA THR A 211 14.49 -2.23 -12.77
C THR A 211 13.31 -3.17 -12.55
N TRP A 212 12.26 -3.10 -13.36
CA TRP A 212 11.05 -3.92 -13.20
C TRP A 212 11.28 -5.40 -13.54
N ALA A 213 12.23 -5.69 -14.44
CA ALA A 213 12.68 -7.03 -14.80
C ALA A 213 13.45 -7.74 -13.67
N LYS A 214 14.10 -6.97 -12.79
CA LYS A 214 14.93 -7.50 -11.69
C LYS A 214 14.23 -7.50 -10.34
N ALA A 215 13.16 -6.71 -10.20
CA ALA A 215 12.42 -6.59 -8.96
C ALA A 215 11.45 -7.78 -8.80
N PRO A 216 11.55 -8.59 -7.73
CA PRO A 216 10.63 -9.69 -7.50
C PRO A 216 9.26 -9.18 -7.04
N PHE A 217 8.20 -9.78 -7.55
CA PHE A 217 6.83 -9.50 -7.16
C PHE A 217 6.49 -10.14 -5.81
N ARG A 218 6.21 -9.31 -4.79
CA ARG A 218 5.93 -9.78 -3.42
C ARG A 218 4.79 -8.98 -2.80
N ALA A 219 3.90 -9.69 -2.11
CA ALA A 219 2.70 -9.10 -1.49
C ALA A 219 2.97 -7.96 -0.51
N ASN A 220 4.11 -8.01 0.19
CA ASN A 220 4.54 -7.03 1.18
C ASN A 220 5.48 -5.96 0.60
N ASN A 221 5.71 -5.94 -0.71
CA ASN A 221 6.59 -4.98 -1.36
C ASN A 221 5.78 -3.82 -1.95
N SER A 222 6.15 -2.59 -1.60
CA SER A 222 5.48 -1.37 -2.06
C SER A 222 5.46 -1.23 -3.58
N LYS A 223 6.56 -1.55 -4.26
CA LYS A 223 6.65 -1.47 -5.73
C LYS A 223 5.76 -2.50 -6.41
N SER A 224 5.61 -3.70 -5.82
CA SER A 224 4.66 -4.71 -6.30
C SER A 224 3.20 -4.26 -6.14
N ARG A 225 2.85 -3.66 -5.01
CA ARG A 225 1.52 -3.06 -4.78
C ARG A 225 1.25 -1.92 -5.76
N ALA A 226 2.23 -1.02 -5.95
CA ALA A 226 2.13 0.07 -6.91
C ALA A 226 1.87 -0.44 -8.34
N PHE A 227 2.61 -1.46 -8.78
CA PHE A 227 2.40 -2.08 -10.09
C PHE A 227 0.98 -2.66 -10.26
N VAL A 228 0.47 -3.34 -9.24
CA VAL A 228 -0.91 -3.85 -9.24
C VAL A 228 -1.94 -2.74 -9.36
N LEU A 229 -1.74 -1.62 -8.66
CA LEU A 229 -2.63 -0.46 -8.76
C LEU A 229 -2.55 0.21 -10.14
N MET A 230 -1.35 0.27 -10.75
CA MET A 230 -1.17 0.74 -12.13
C MET A 230 -1.96 -0.11 -13.12
N LEU A 231 -1.88 -1.44 -13.00
CA LEU A 231 -2.68 -2.35 -13.83
C LEU A 231 -4.17 -2.14 -13.60
N ALA A 232 -4.63 -2.02 -12.36
CA ALA A 232 -6.05 -1.80 -12.06
C ALA A 232 -6.61 -0.52 -12.70
N GLN A 233 -5.81 0.55 -12.78
CA GLN A 233 -6.21 1.79 -13.46
C GLN A 233 -6.36 1.62 -14.98
N LEU A 234 -5.69 0.65 -15.59
CA LEU A 234 -5.84 0.28 -17.00
C LEU A 234 -7.07 -0.59 -17.29
N GLN A 235 -7.77 -1.08 -16.25
CA GLN A 235 -8.93 -1.98 -16.40
C GLN A 235 -8.58 -3.23 -17.24
N PRO A 236 -7.68 -4.09 -16.73
CA PRO A 236 -7.08 -5.15 -17.52
C PRO A 236 -8.12 -6.18 -17.94
N ARG A 237 -7.89 -6.80 -19.08
CA ARG A 237 -8.73 -7.85 -19.64
C ARG A 237 -8.00 -9.18 -19.68
N ASN A 238 -8.74 -10.27 -19.56
CA ASN A 238 -8.18 -11.61 -19.70
C ASN A 238 -7.56 -11.77 -21.09
N ILE A 239 -6.26 -12.03 -21.17
CA ILE A 239 -5.51 -12.16 -22.43
C ILE A 239 -6.02 -13.31 -23.32
N THR A 240 -6.69 -14.31 -22.72
CA THR A 240 -7.22 -15.49 -23.39
C THR A 240 -8.52 -15.26 -24.14
N ASN A 241 -9.35 -14.30 -23.70
CA ASN A 241 -10.71 -14.13 -24.24
C ASN A 241 -11.25 -12.68 -24.26
N GLY A 242 -10.49 -11.71 -23.76
CA GLY A 242 -10.82 -10.28 -23.79
C GLY A 242 -11.87 -9.82 -22.78
N THR A 243 -12.38 -10.72 -21.94
CA THR A 243 -13.33 -10.37 -20.87
C THR A 243 -12.67 -9.49 -19.82
N ALA A 244 -13.41 -8.50 -19.30
CA ALA A 244 -12.91 -7.62 -18.26
C ALA A 244 -12.61 -8.39 -16.97
N ILE A 245 -11.54 -8.01 -16.29
CA ILE A 245 -11.21 -8.53 -14.96
C ILE A 245 -11.94 -7.68 -13.93
N ASP A 246 -12.56 -8.34 -12.96
CA ASP A 246 -13.13 -7.68 -11.79
C ASP A 246 -11.99 -7.23 -10.86
N VAL A 247 -11.48 -6.03 -11.13
CA VAL A 247 -10.41 -5.41 -10.33
C VAL A 247 -10.85 -5.17 -8.90
N ASP A 248 -12.14 -4.96 -8.66
CA ASP A 248 -12.63 -4.67 -7.32
C ASP A 248 -12.52 -5.93 -6.43
N VAL A 249 -12.90 -7.08 -6.99
CA VAL A 249 -12.69 -8.38 -6.35
C VAL A 249 -11.20 -8.67 -6.20
N ALA A 250 -10.39 -8.44 -7.23
CA ALA A 250 -8.94 -8.69 -7.18
C ALA A 250 -8.20 -7.84 -6.13
N LEU A 251 -8.73 -6.65 -5.81
CA LEU A 251 -8.16 -5.71 -4.84
C LEU A 251 -8.85 -5.73 -3.47
N SER A 252 -9.88 -6.56 -3.28
CA SER A 252 -10.63 -6.65 -2.02
C SER A 252 -9.83 -7.28 -0.86
N ALA A 253 -8.93 -8.21 -1.17
CA ALA A 253 -7.97 -8.81 -0.26
C ALA A 253 -6.79 -9.33 -1.08
N TRP A 254 -5.59 -9.41 -0.52
CA TRP A 254 -4.46 -9.94 -1.28
C TRP A 254 -4.64 -11.45 -1.55
N ASN A 255 -5.08 -11.77 -2.76
CA ASN A 255 -5.23 -13.15 -3.21
C ASN A 255 -4.20 -13.47 -4.31
N LYS A 256 -3.25 -14.36 -4.01
CA LYS A 256 -2.23 -14.82 -4.97
C LYS A 256 -2.84 -15.46 -6.23
N ARG A 257 -4.12 -15.84 -6.23
CA ARG A 257 -4.81 -16.48 -7.36
C ARG A 257 -5.29 -15.50 -8.43
N GLU A 258 -5.11 -14.20 -8.26
CA GLU A 258 -5.49 -13.19 -9.26
C GLU A 258 -4.27 -12.62 -10.02
N PHE A 259 -3.06 -12.92 -9.54
CA PHE A 259 -1.80 -12.43 -10.09
C PHE A 259 -0.97 -13.58 -10.65
N HIS A 260 -0.72 -13.56 -11.95
CA HIS A 260 -0.17 -14.70 -12.69
C HIS A 260 1.02 -14.32 -13.55
N HIS A 261 1.92 -15.28 -13.77
CA HIS A 261 3.07 -15.12 -14.65
C HIS A 261 2.63 -15.15 -16.11
N VAL A 262 3.02 -14.16 -16.90
CA VAL A 262 2.82 -14.16 -18.37
C VAL A 262 3.70 -15.25 -19.00
N HIS A 263 4.97 -15.33 -18.59
CA HIS A 263 5.81 -16.48 -18.87
C HIS A 263 5.72 -17.45 -17.69
N PRO A 264 5.00 -18.59 -17.81
CA PRO A 264 4.76 -19.46 -16.67
C PRO A 264 6.06 -19.96 -16.04
N ARG A 265 6.09 -20.01 -14.71
CA ARG A 265 7.27 -20.48 -13.97
C ARG A 265 7.74 -21.87 -14.44
N ALA A 266 6.84 -22.82 -14.59
CA ALA A 266 7.17 -24.18 -15.02
C ALA A 266 7.77 -24.21 -16.44
N TYR A 267 7.27 -23.34 -17.34
CA TYR A 267 7.87 -23.18 -18.67
C TYR A 267 9.31 -22.66 -18.56
N LEU A 268 9.52 -21.57 -17.81
CA LEU A 268 10.85 -20.97 -17.62
C LEU A 268 11.85 -21.95 -16.98
N GLU A 269 11.41 -22.72 -15.97
CA GLU A 269 12.22 -23.77 -15.35
C GLU A 269 12.58 -24.88 -16.35
N SER A 270 11.66 -25.27 -17.24
CA SER A 270 11.91 -26.35 -18.21
C SER A 270 12.92 -25.98 -19.29
N ILE A 271 13.04 -24.69 -19.63
CA ILE A 271 14.05 -24.19 -20.58
C ILE A 271 15.35 -23.72 -19.89
N GLY A 272 15.44 -23.85 -18.56
CA GLY A 272 16.62 -23.45 -17.79
C GLY A 272 16.88 -21.94 -17.79
N GLU A 273 15.83 -21.11 -17.85
CA GLU A 273 15.95 -19.66 -17.87
C GLU A 273 16.48 -19.13 -16.51
N PRO A 274 17.65 -18.45 -16.46
CA PRO A 274 18.25 -18.00 -15.21
C PRO A 274 17.63 -16.71 -14.65
N LEU A 275 16.89 -15.95 -15.45
CA LEU A 275 16.28 -14.69 -15.01
C LEU A 275 15.15 -14.92 -13.98
N GLU A 276 14.88 -13.89 -13.18
CA GLU A 276 13.85 -13.93 -12.13
C GLU A 276 12.45 -14.21 -12.74
N HIS A 277 11.96 -15.43 -12.57
CA HIS A 277 10.64 -15.84 -13.06
C HIS A 277 9.51 -15.02 -12.40
N ASN A 278 9.71 -14.59 -11.16
CA ASN A 278 8.74 -13.82 -10.41
C ASN A 278 8.98 -12.31 -10.51
N ALA A 279 9.57 -11.84 -11.61
CA ALA A 279 9.78 -10.42 -11.86
C ALA A 279 8.45 -9.67 -11.94
N ILE A 280 8.39 -8.42 -11.43
CA ILE A 280 7.18 -7.57 -11.55
C ILE A 280 6.74 -7.47 -13.02
N ALA A 281 7.70 -7.29 -13.93
CA ALA A 281 7.42 -7.23 -15.37
C ALA A 281 6.91 -8.55 -15.97
N ASN A 282 6.95 -9.68 -15.25
CA ASN A 282 6.35 -10.94 -15.68
C ASN A 282 4.95 -11.19 -15.10
N ILE A 283 4.39 -10.27 -14.28
CA ILE A 283 3.08 -10.47 -13.64
C ILE A 283 1.98 -9.80 -14.45
N CYS A 284 0.82 -10.43 -14.53
CA CYS A 284 -0.44 -9.88 -15.06
C CYS A 284 -1.59 -10.21 -14.11
N MET A 285 -2.71 -9.51 -14.26
CA MET A 285 -3.97 -9.93 -13.65
C MET A 285 -4.66 -10.89 -14.61
N LEU A 286 -5.10 -12.05 -14.12
CA LEU A 286 -5.93 -12.98 -14.89
C LEU A 286 -6.91 -13.67 -13.95
N ALA A 287 -8.12 -13.93 -14.42
CA ALA A 287 -9.04 -14.77 -13.68
C ALA A 287 -8.48 -16.19 -13.56
N ALA A 288 -8.64 -16.82 -12.39
CA ALA A 288 -8.10 -18.15 -12.12
C ALA A 288 -8.55 -19.23 -13.15
N SER A 289 -9.75 -19.10 -13.73
CA SER A 289 -10.22 -20.00 -14.79
C SER A 289 -9.44 -19.82 -16.09
N GLN A 290 -9.03 -18.59 -16.42
CA GLN A 290 -8.24 -18.27 -17.61
C GLN A 290 -6.78 -18.66 -17.43
N ASN A 291 -6.21 -18.45 -16.23
CA ASN A 291 -4.86 -18.93 -15.94
C ASN A 291 -4.73 -20.45 -16.08
N LYS A 292 -5.78 -21.23 -15.77
CA LYS A 292 -5.78 -22.68 -16.00
C LYS A 292 -5.71 -23.06 -17.48
N LEU A 293 -6.22 -22.23 -18.38
CA LEU A 293 -6.10 -22.45 -19.83
C LEU A 293 -4.67 -22.18 -20.31
N VAL A 294 -3.97 -21.23 -19.69
CA VAL A 294 -2.56 -20.96 -19.99
C VAL A 294 -1.66 -22.05 -19.41
N SER A 295 -1.88 -22.48 -18.15
CA SER A 295 -1.07 -23.50 -17.46
C SER A 295 0.43 -23.18 -17.53
N ASP A 296 1.22 -24.10 -18.07
CA ASP A 296 2.66 -24.09 -18.27
C ASP A 296 3.02 -23.94 -19.77
N SER A 297 2.10 -23.40 -20.57
CA SER A 297 2.26 -23.26 -22.02
C SER A 297 3.40 -22.31 -22.38
N ASP A 298 4.06 -22.61 -23.51
CA ASP A 298 5.06 -21.74 -24.13
C ASP A 298 4.46 -20.40 -24.55
N PRO A 299 4.90 -19.26 -23.98
CA PRO A 299 4.46 -17.91 -24.37
C PRO A 299 4.62 -17.60 -25.84
N LYS A 300 5.62 -18.20 -26.52
CA LYS A 300 5.83 -18.06 -27.96
C LYS A 300 4.73 -18.70 -28.79
N GLN A 301 3.95 -19.61 -28.20
CA GLN A 301 2.84 -20.27 -28.87
C GLN A 301 1.50 -19.67 -28.42
N TYR A 302 1.26 -19.61 -27.10
CA TYR A 302 -0.06 -19.26 -26.60
C TYR A 302 -0.38 -17.76 -26.79
N LEU A 303 0.60 -16.85 -26.68
CA LEU A 303 0.35 -15.41 -26.86
C LEU A 303 -0.06 -15.08 -28.31
N PRO A 304 0.64 -15.57 -29.35
CA PRO A 304 0.16 -15.44 -30.73
C PRO A 304 -1.22 -16.07 -30.97
N THR A 305 -1.48 -17.25 -30.41
CA THR A 305 -2.81 -17.89 -30.52
C THR A 305 -3.90 -17.04 -29.89
N CYS A 306 -3.65 -16.48 -28.69
CA CYS A 306 -4.59 -15.58 -28.02
C CYS A 306 -4.82 -14.31 -28.83
N ALA A 307 -3.77 -13.67 -29.34
CA ALA A 307 -3.89 -12.49 -30.19
C ALA A 307 -4.74 -12.78 -31.44
N GLY A 308 -4.50 -13.92 -32.11
CA GLY A 308 -5.30 -14.35 -33.25
C GLY A 308 -6.78 -14.59 -32.91
N ALA A 309 -7.06 -15.23 -31.77
CA ALA A 309 -8.43 -15.49 -31.31
C ALA A 309 -9.18 -14.21 -30.92
N LEU A 310 -8.48 -13.21 -30.37
CA LEU A 310 -9.04 -11.90 -30.04
C LEU A 310 -9.35 -11.05 -31.28
N GLY A 311 -8.68 -11.32 -32.41
CA GLY A 311 -8.85 -10.58 -33.66
C GLY A 311 -8.66 -9.08 -33.46
N THR A 312 -9.67 -8.28 -33.81
CA THR A 312 -9.62 -6.81 -33.71
C THR A 312 -9.49 -6.27 -32.28
N GLN A 313 -9.74 -7.10 -31.25
CA GLN A 313 -9.61 -6.70 -29.84
C GLN A 313 -8.20 -6.93 -29.28
N ALA A 314 -7.30 -7.58 -30.03
CA ALA A 314 -5.99 -7.98 -29.52
C ALA A 314 -5.17 -6.78 -28.99
N GLU A 315 -5.14 -5.68 -29.74
CA GLU A 315 -4.40 -4.47 -29.36
C GLU A 315 -4.86 -3.93 -28.00
N LEU A 316 -6.17 -3.70 -27.87
CA LEU A 316 -6.78 -3.15 -26.65
C LEU A 316 -6.56 -4.07 -25.44
N VAL A 317 -6.65 -5.39 -25.62
CA VAL A 317 -6.45 -6.35 -24.53
C VAL A 317 -4.99 -6.37 -24.08
N PHE A 318 -4.03 -6.39 -25.02
CA PHE A 318 -2.61 -6.40 -24.69
C PHE A 318 -2.18 -5.07 -24.04
N GLU A 319 -2.62 -3.93 -24.58
CA GLU A 319 -2.36 -2.61 -24.01
C GLU A 319 -2.89 -2.50 -22.56
N SER A 320 -4.11 -2.98 -22.29
CA SER A 320 -4.70 -2.96 -20.94
C SER A 320 -3.91 -3.78 -19.91
N ASN A 321 -3.01 -4.67 -20.36
CA ASN A 321 -2.13 -5.49 -19.52
C ASN A 321 -0.66 -5.01 -19.52
N LEU A 322 -0.37 -3.87 -20.14
CA LEU A 322 1.01 -3.40 -20.40
C LEU A 322 1.84 -4.47 -21.12
N LEU A 323 1.26 -5.14 -22.11
CA LEU A 323 1.98 -6.08 -22.98
C LEU A 323 2.35 -5.36 -24.30
N PRO A 324 3.53 -5.66 -24.89
CA PRO A 324 3.86 -5.19 -26.23
C PRO A 324 2.74 -5.46 -27.24
N SER A 325 2.47 -4.50 -28.12
CA SER A 325 1.46 -4.65 -29.16
C SER A 325 1.66 -5.95 -29.96
N PRO A 326 0.64 -6.83 -30.07
CA PRO A 326 0.72 -8.04 -30.87
C PRO A 326 0.61 -7.76 -32.38
N LEU A 327 0.22 -6.53 -32.76
CA LEU A 327 0.14 -6.06 -34.15
C LEU A 327 1.34 -5.17 -34.54
N GLY A 328 2.19 -4.84 -33.57
CA GLY A 328 3.37 -4.01 -33.73
C GLY A 328 4.61 -4.77 -34.20
N SER A 329 5.79 -4.20 -33.92
CA SER A 329 7.08 -4.78 -34.30
C SER A 329 7.54 -5.93 -33.39
N PHE A 330 6.89 -6.13 -32.23
CA PHE A 330 7.30 -7.13 -31.25
C PHE A 330 6.82 -8.53 -31.65
N GLN A 331 7.75 -9.44 -31.93
CA GLN A 331 7.43 -10.80 -32.38
C GLN A 331 7.38 -11.79 -31.21
N TYR A 332 6.17 -12.05 -30.69
CA TYR A 332 5.97 -13.02 -29.61
C TYR A 332 6.44 -14.43 -29.93
N SER A 333 6.33 -14.87 -31.19
CA SER A 333 6.69 -16.24 -31.60
C SER A 333 8.20 -16.55 -31.53
N THR A 334 9.05 -15.52 -31.46
CA THR A 334 10.51 -15.66 -31.46
C THR A 334 11.18 -15.00 -30.25
N ALA A 335 10.53 -14.04 -29.60
CA ALA A 335 11.06 -13.33 -28.44
C ALA A 335 11.37 -14.28 -27.27
N ASN A 336 12.60 -14.23 -26.76
CA ASN A 336 12.96 -14.91 -25.52
C ASN A 336 12.46 -14.10 -24.30
N TYR A 337 12.64 -14.66 -23.10
CA TYR A 337 12.13 -14.04 -21.87
C TYR A 337 12.77 -12.67 -21.60
N GLU A 338 14.07 -12.51 -21.83
CA GLU A 338 14.77 -11.23 -21.68
C GLU A 338 14.21 -10.14 -22.61
N MET A 339 14.01 -10.46 -23.89
CA MET A 339 13.41 -9.55 -24.88
C MET A 339 11.99 -9.14 -24.48
N PHE A 340 11.19 -10.10 -24.00
CA PHE A 340 9.85 -9.82 -23.46
C PHE A 340 9.90 -8.88 -22.27
N LEU A 341 10.74 -9.16 -21.27
CA LEU A 341 10.89 -8.32 -20.10
C LEU A 341 11.33 -6.91 -20.48
N ALA A 342 12.30 -6.76 -21.39
CA ALA A 342 12.78 -5.46 -21.85
C ALA A 342 11.65 -4.62 -22.48
N ALA A 343 10.93 -5.19 -23.46
CA ALA A 343 9.84 -4.49 -24.14
C ALA A 343 8.69 -4.12 -23.17
N ARG A 344 8.35 -5.02 -22.24
CA ARG A 344 7.31 -4.77 -21.23
C ARG A 344 7.75 -3.72 -20.20
N CYS A 345 9.02 -3.71 -19.83
CA CYS A 345 9.56 -2.73 -18.88
C CYS A 345 9.47 -1.28 -19.41
N GLU A 346 9.64 -1.07 -20.72
CA GLU A 346 9.47 0.25 -21.34
C GLU A 346 8.05 0.78 -21.16
N LEU A 347 7.04 -0.05 -21.42
CA LEU A 347 5.62 0.30 -21.25
C LEU A 347 5.28 0.59 -19.78
N ILE A 348 5.77 -0.25 -18.85
CA ILE A 348 5.58 -0.05 -17.42
C ILE A 348 6.25 1.27 -16.98
N GLY A 349 7.46 1.53 -17.46
CA GLY A 349 8.22 2.75 -17.16
C GLY A 349 7.55 4.01 -17.69
N GLU A 350 6.96 3.96 -18.89
CA GLU A 350 6.19 5.07 -19.45
C GLU A 350 4.97 5.41 -18.61
N LEU A 351 4.15 4.41 -18.24
CA LEU A 351 3.01 4.63 -17.37
C LEU A 351 3.43 5.15 -15.99
N ALA A 352 4.49 4.58 -15.40
CA ALA A 352 5.04 5.04 -14.13
C ALA A 352 5.48 6.52 -14.20
N ARG A 353 6.14 6.94 -15.29
CA ARG A 353 6.50 8.36 -15.52
C ARG A 353 5.27 9.25 -15.60
N LYS A 354 4.24 8.85 -16.37
CA LYS A 354 2.98 9.59 -16.49
C LYS A 354 2.32 9.80 -15.11
N LEU A 355 2.23 8.75 -14.30
CA LEU A 355 1.61 8.76 -12.98
C LEU A 355 2.43 9.56 -11.95
N CYS A 356 3.77 9.42 -11.95
CA CYS A 356 4.67 10.21 -11.10
C CYS A 356 4.67 11.71 -11.41
N ASN A 357 4.20 12.11 -12.60
CA ASN A 357 3.96 13.51 -12.97
C ASN A 357 2.59 14.03 -12.53
N GLY A 358 1.75 13.16 -11.93
CA GLY A 358 0.44 13.49 -11.39
C GLY A 358 -0.67 13.50 -12.44
N ASN A 359 -0.43 12.95 -13.62
CA ASN A 359 -1.45 12.83 -14.65
C ASN A 359 -2.50 11.82 -14.19
N ALA A 360 -3.78 12.15 -14.37
CA ALA A 360 -4.84 11.16 -14.23
C ALA A 360 -4.73 10.14 -15.37
N GLN A 361 -5.19 8.92 -15.10
CA GLN A 361 -5.33 7.89 -16.12
C GLN A 361 -6.53 8.20 -17.00
#